data_AF-A0A835R1J5-F1
#
_entry.id   AF-A0A835R1J5-F1
#
_cell.length_a   1.000
_cell.length_b   1.000
_cell.length_c   1.000
_cell.angle_alpha   90.00
_cell.angle_beta   90.00
_cell.angle_gamma   90.00
#
_symmetry.space_group_name_H-M   'P 1'
#
loop_
_entity.id
_entity.type
_entity.pdbx_description
1 polymer ?
#
loop_
_entity_poly.entity_id
_entity_poly.type
_entity_poly.pdbx_seq_one_letter_code
_entity_poly.pdbx_strand_id
1 'polypeptide(L)'
;MPSYSSGAGLRQKKKIYHRVPDLDKVMDLRKKPALLLRLRNIICAQKSRSLLLRDLEKEVGFVQKWNFLSLIEKHPSVFKAFGGGASRSPISVCLSDKAECISSDEGRIRQLMEPILVRRLQKLLMMSLDCRIPLEKIELIQPELGLPENFKEGLILRYPDLFSVKYLNGVEYLNLESWDSTLAVTWREENLKLGLSTVGCSKALHRDGNFVGPNAFKIKFAPVFRPNVHYLEEVHKWQKMEFPSPYLNARRIKPATPQARKRAVAVLHELLSLTMEKRLPSYKLDAFHNEYQLPCKLLLCLVKNHGIFYITNKGERSTVFLKEAYDGYNLIEKCPLLNFQDRFIALIGRPCP
;
A
#
# COMPACT_ATOMS: atom_id res chain seq x y z
N MET A 1 -51.95 33.27 -21.40
CA MET A 1 -50.56 32.76 -21.45
C MET A 1 -50.07 32.63 -20.01
N PRO A 2 -50.01 31.43 -19.43
CA PRO A 2 -49.60 31.24 -18.05
C PRO A 2 -48.07 31.32 -17.93
N SER A 3 -47.61 32.08 -16.94
CA SER A 3 -46.22 32.27 -16.57
C SER A 3 -45.65 30.98 -15.96
N TYR A 4 -44.63 30.42 -16.61
CA TYR A 4 -43.88 29.27 -16.10
C TYR A 4 -43.08 29.67 -14.86
N SER A 5 -43.48 29.13 -13.70
CA SER A 5 -42.67 29.15 -12.48
C SER A 5 -41.44 28.26 -12.71
N SER A 6 -40.28 28.88 -12.84
CA SER A 6 -39.00 28.19 -13.00
C SER A 6 -38.62 27.54 -11.66
N GLY A 7 -38.76 26.22 -11.61
CA GLY A 7 -38.34 25.41 -10.46
C GLY A 7 -36.88 25.67 -10.12
N ALA A 8 -36.64 26.07 -8.87
CA ALA A 8 -35.31 26.22 -8.30
C ALA A 8 -34.61 24.86 -8.33
N GLY A 9 -33.71 24.67 -9.30
CA GLY A 9 -32.83 23.51 -9.35
C GLY A 9 -32.01 23.45 -8.07
N LEU A 10 -32.21 22.39 -7.28
CA LEU A 10 -31.33 22.04 -6.17
C LEU A 10 -29.90 21.91 -6.70
N ARG A 11 -29.09 22.96 -6.49
CA ARG A 11 -27.63 22.89 -6.69
C ARG A 11 -27.13 21.70 -5.87
N GLN A 12 -26.71 20.63 -6.55
CA GLN A 12 -26.03 19.52 -5.90
C GLN A 12 -24.84 20.10 -5.11
N LYS A 13 -24.89 20.01 -3.78
CA LYS A 13 -23.80 20.43 -2.91
C LYS A 13 -22.53 19.74 -3.41
N LYS A 14 -21.56 20.52 -3.91
CA LYS A 14 -20.23 20.02 -4.30
C LYS A 14 -19.73 19.15 -3.15
N LYS A 15 -19.53 17.86 -3.37
CA LYS A 15 -18.96 16.98 -2.34
C LYS A 15 -17.58 17.49 -2.02
N ILE A 16 -17.42 18.05 -0.82
CA ILE A 16 -16.17 18.63 -0.37
C ILE A 16 -15.22 17.48 -0.06
N TYR A 17 -14.16 17.37 -0.86
CA TYR A 17 -13.07 16.45 -0.59
C TYR A 17 -12.14 17.08 0.45
N HIS A 18 -11.99 16.45 1.62
CA HIS A 18 -11.16 16.99 2.70
C HIS A 18 -9.73 16.45 2.60
N ARG A 19 -8.76 17.34 2.41
CA ARG A 19 -7.34 16.99 2.34
C ARG A 19 -6.78 16.57 3.70
N VAL A 20 -5.78 15.70 3.68
CA VAL A 20 -5.01 15.26 4.84
C VAL A 20 -3.54 15.60 4.57
N PRO A 21 -3.05 16.78 5.01
CA PRO A 21 -1.72 17.29 4.64
C PRO A 21 -0.58 16.34 4.98
N ASP A 22 -0.67 15.60 6.08
CA ASP A 22 0.39 14.67 6.49
C ASP A 22 0.54 13.50 5.50
N LEU A 23 -0.57 12.94 5.02
CA LEU A 23 -0.54 11.87 4.02
C LEU A 23 -0.12 12.37 2.63
N ASP A 24 -0.43 13.63 2.31
CA ASP A 24 0.15 14.29 1.14
C ASP A 24 1.68 14.43 1.29
N LYS A 25 2.18 14.72 2.49
CA LYS A 25 3.61 14.85 2.78
C LYS A 25 4.35 13.52 2.60
N VAL A 26 3.72 12.38 2.92
CA VAL A 26 4.29 11.04 2.66
C VAL A 26 4.71 10.88 1.19
N MET A 27 3.86 11.34 0.25
CA MET A 27 4.14 11.26 -1.19
C MET A 27 5.31 12.13 -1.64
N ASP A 28 5.60 13.20 -0.93
CA ASP A 28 6.74 14.07 -1.22
C ASP A 28 8.02 13.53 -0.58
N LEU A 29 7.94 13.04 0.67
CA LEU A 29 9.10 12.53 1.41
C LEU A 29 9.70 11.28 0.78
N ARG A 30 8.92 10.45 0.07
CA ARG A 30 9.40 9.23 -0.59
C ARG A 30 10.27 9.45 -1.82
N LYS A 31 10.19 10.62 -2.47
CA LYS A 31 10.80 10.86 -3.80
C LYS A 31 12.32 10.65 -3.77
N LYS A 32 12.99 11.19 -2.75
CA LYS A 32 14.44 11.08 -2.59
C LYS A 32 14.90 9.68 -2.14
N PRO A 33 14.30 9.06 -1.10
CA PRO A 33 14.50 7.64 -0.78
C PRO A 33 14.40 6.70 -1.97
N ALA A 34 13.39 6.87 -2.83
CA ALA A 34 13.22 6.04 -4.01
C ALA A 34 14.42 6.13 -4.97
N LEU A 35 14.99 7.32 -5.17
CA LEU A 35 16.21 7.49 -5.97
C LEU A 35 17.43 6.84 -5.31
N LEU A 36 17.59 6.98 -4.00
CA LEU A 36 18.69 6.36 -3.26
C LEU A 36 18.67 4.84 -3.37
N LEU A 37 17.51 4.23 -3.10
CA LEU A 37 17.33 2.78 -3.19
C LEU A 37 17.49 2.28 -4.63
N ARG A 38 17.02 3.04 -5.63
CA ARG A 38 17.21 2.70 -7.04
C ARG A 38 18.70 2.68 -7.42
N LEU A 39 19.46 3.72 -7.05
CA LEU A 39 20.90 3.74 -7.34
C LEU A 39 21.64 2.61 -6.62
N ARG A 40 21.30 2.35 -5.35
CA ARG A 40 21.81 1.21 -4.60
C ARG A 40 21.58 -0.10 -5.34
N ASN A 41 20.35 -0.35 -5.80
CA ASN A 41 20.00 -1.59 -6.50
C ASN A 41 20.79 -1.73 -7.81
N ILE A 42 20.96 -0.65 -8.57
CA ILE A 42 21.78 -0.64 -9.80
C ILE A 42 23.23 -1.03 -9.48
N ILE A 43 23.84 -0.42 -8.45
CA ILE A 43 25.23 -0.72 -8.05
C ILE A 43 25.36 -2.17 -7.56
N CYS A 44 24.42 -2.64 -6.74
CA CYS A 44 24.43 -4.01 -6.20
C CYS A 44 24.20 -5.08 -7.27
N ALA A 45 23.51 -4.75 -8.37
CA ALA A 45 23.33 -5.66 -9.50
C ALA A 45 24.61 -5.88 -10.31
N GLN A 46 25.59 -4.97 -10.21
CA GLN A 46 26.87 -5.11 -10.90
C GLN A 46 27.78 -6.13 -10.19
N LYS A 47 28.42 -7.02 -10.97
CA LYS A 47 29.37 -8.02 -10.45
C LYS A 47 30.51 -7.39 -9.65
N SER A 48 30.97 -6.21 -10.08
CA SER A 48 32.06 -5.45 -9.47
C SER A 48 31.62 -4.58 -8.28
N ARG A 49 30.33 -4.63 -7.87
CA ARG A 49 29.75 -3.75 -6.83
C ARG A 49 30.03 -2.25 -7.06
N SER A 50 30.21 -1.88 -8.33
CA SER A 50 30.53 -0.52 -8.76
C SER A 50 29.94 -0.24 -10.14
N LEU A 51 29.52 1.00 -10.36
CA LEU A 51 28.93 1.49 -11.61
C LEU A 51 29.85 2.54 -12.23
N LEU A 52 30.19 2.38 -13.51
CA LEU A 52 30.89 3.42 -14.26
C LEU A 52 29.95 4.60 -14.52
N LEU A 53 30.39 5.83 -14.22
CA LEU A 53 29.53 7.02 -14.40
C LEU A 53 29.06 7.24 -15.83
N ARG A 54 29.86 6.80 -16.81
CA ARG A 54 29.49 6.84 -18.24
C ARG A 54 28.29 5.94 -18.58
N ASP A 55 28.11 4.86 -17.83
CA ASP A 55 27.05 3.88 -18.06
C ASP A 55 25.78 4.20 -17.26
N LEU A 56 25.84 5.15 -16.31
CA LEU A 56 24.68 5.60 -15.54
C LEU A 56 23.52 6.03 -16.45
N GLU A 57 23.81 6.71 -17.55
CA GLU A 57 22.78 7.14 -18.50
C GLU A 57 21.98 5.98 -19.10
N LYS A 58 22.63 4.84 -19.34
CA LYS A 58 21.97 3.63 -19.87
C LYS A 58 21.01 3.03 -18.84
N GLU A 59 21.36 3.13 -17.56
CA GLU A 59 20.59 2.56 -16.45
C GLU A 59 19.39 3.44 -16.03
N VAL A 60 19.54 4.76 -16.07
CA VAL A 60 18.52 5.68 -15.53
C VAL A 60 17.86 6.59 -16.57
N GLY A 61 18.43 6.66 -17.78
CA GLY A 61 18.00 7.56 -18.85
C GLY A 61 18.59 8.97 -18.73
N PHE A 62 18.63 9.67 -19.87
CA PHE A 62 19.28 10.98 -20.02
C PHE A 62 18.83 12.02 -19.00
N VAL A 63 17.52 12.19 -18.81
CA VAL A 63 16.97 13.23 -17.90
C VAL A 63 17.30 12.91 -16.45
N GLN A 64 17.16 11.65 -16.02
CA GLN A 64 17.36 11.29 -14.62
C GLN A 64 18.84 11.23 -14.24
N LYS A 65 19.76 10.99 -15.19
CA LYS A 65 21.21 10.97 -14.98
C LYS A 65 21.68 12.14 -14.10
N TRP A 66 21.23 13.35 -14.39
CA TRP A 66 21.61 14.56 -13.63
C TRP A 66 21.13 14.52 -12.17
N ASN A 67 19.94 14.00 -11.91
CA ASN A 67 19.43 13.81 -10.55
C ASN A 67 20.31 12.82 -9.77
N PHE A 68 20.73 11.72 -10.41
CA PHE A 68 21.61 10.72 -9.79
C PHE A 68 23.03 11.24 -9.59
N LEU A 69 23.59 12.01 -10.52
CA LEU A 69 24.90 12.67 -10.34
C LEU A 69 24.87 13.61 -9.12
N SER A 70 23.84 14.46 -9.03
CA SER A 70 23.67 15.34 -7.87
C SER A 70 23.44 14.56 -6.56
N LEU A 71 22.78 13.39 -6.64
CA LEU A 71 22.57 12.52 -5.49
C LEU A 71 23.87 11.92 -4.97
N ILE A 72 24.75 11.46 -5.88
CA ILE A 72 26.06 10.91 -5.56
C ILE A 72 26.93 11.98 -4.89
N GLU A 73 27.01 13.17 -5.48
CA GLU A 73 27.79 14.29 -4.96
C GLU A 73 27.33 14.74 -3.56
N LYS A 74 26.02 14.83 -3.34
CA LYS A 74 25.44 15.31 -2.08
C LYS A 74 25.46 14.28 -0.94
N HIS A 75 25.77 13.02 -1.21
CA HIS A 75 25.69 11.93 -0.22
C HIS A 75 26.95 11.06 -0.18
N PRO A 76 28.11 11.64 0.19
CA PRO A 76 29.36 10.88 0.33
C PRO A 76 29.32 9.84 1.45
N SER A 77 28.38 9.97 2.40
CA SER A 77 28.13 8.96 3.43
C SER A 77 27.54 7.66 2.87
N VAL A 78 26.91 7.71 1.68
CA VAL A 78 26.27 6.57 1.02
C VAL A 78 27.05 6.11 -0.21
N PHE A 79 27.53 7.04 -1.04
CA PHE A 79 28.21 6.74 -2.30
C PHE A 79 29.64 7.26 -2.31
N LYS A 80 30.56 6.45 -2.83
CA LYS A 80 31.97 6.81 -3.02
C LYS A 80 32.30 6.78 -4.50
N ALA A 81 32.72 7.92 -5.04
CA ALA A 81 33.29 8.00 -6.38
C ALA A 81 34.81 7.77 -6.32
N PHE A 82 35.35 7.01 -7.27
CA PHE A 82 36.79 6.75 -7.40
C PHE A 82 37.17 6.63 -8.88
N GLY A 83 38.48 6.70 -9.16
CA GLY A 83 39.00 6.78 -10.53
C GLY A 83 39.20 8.22 -11.01
N GLY A 84 39.51 8.40 -12.30
CA GLY A 84 39.77 9.70 -12.91
C GLY A 84 41.26 10.05 -13.02
N GLY A 85 41.55 11.34 -13.26
CA GLY A 85 42.83 11.82 -13.79
C GLY A 85 44.10 11.35 -13.07
N ALA A 86 44.07 11.23 -11.74
CA ALA A 86 45.23 10.74 -10.96
C ALA A 86 45.49 9.23 -11.15
N SER A 87 44.45 8.45 -11.45
CA SER A 87 44.51 6.98 -11.57
C SER A 87 44.52 6.46 -13.02
N ARG A 88 44.28 7.36 -14.00
CA ARG A 88 44.02 7.04 -15.42
C ARG A 88 42.90 6.00 -15.66
N SER A 89 42.11 5.65 -14.65
CA SER A 89 40.96 4.77 -14.77
C SER A 89 39.67 5.57 -15.00
N PRO A 90 38.63 4.99 -15.62
CA PRO A 90 37.33 5.65 -15.70
C PRO A 90 36.75 5.92 -14.30
N ILE A 91 35.91 6.95 -14.19
CA ILE A 91 35.25 7.31 -12.92
C ILE A 91 34.14 6.29 -12.65
N SER A 92 34.23 5.64 -11.50
CA SER A 92 33.29 4.66 -10.99
C SER A 92 32.70 5.13 -9.67
N VAL A 93 31.49 4.65 -9.37
CA VAL A 93 30.79 4.89 -8.11
C VAL A 93 30.43 3.56 -7.47
N CYS A 94 30.73 3.41 -6.20
CA CYS A 94 30.30 2.29 -5.36
C CYS A 94 29.58 2.81 -4.12
N LEU A 95 29.05 1.87 -3.32
CA LEU A 95 28.57 2.18 -1.98
C LEU A 95 29.76 2.46 -1.05
N SER A 96 29.57 3.33 -0.06
CA SER A 96 30.50 3.50 1.05
C SER A 96 30.56 2.23 1.91
N ASP A 97 31.60 2.04 2.71
CA ASP A 97 31.73 0.86 3.57
C ASP A 97 30.55 0.71 4.55
N LYS A 98 30.02 1.84 5.05
CA LYS A 98 28.81 1.87 5.90
C LYS A 98 27.56 1.44 5.13
N ALA A 99 27.39 1.92 3.89
CA ALA A 99 26.26 1.58 3.04
C ALA A 99 26.32 0.14 2.52
N GLU A 100 27.51 -0.39 2.24
CA GLU A 100 27.72 -1.79 1.86
C GLU A 100 27.46 -2.72 3.04
N CYS A 101 27.92 -2.35 4.25
CA CYS A 101 27.64 -3.10 5.47
C CYS A 101 26.13 -3.26 5.69
N ILE A 102 25.35 -2.17 5.60
CA ILE A 102 23.89 -2.27 5.64
C ILE A 102 23.38 -3.10 4.45
N SER A 103 23.88 -2.90 3.24
CA SER A 103 23.40 -3.63 2.06
C SER A 103 23.63 -5.14 2.13
N SER A 104 24.64 -5.60 2.85
CA SER A 104 24.92 -7.01 3.08
C SER A 104 23.84 -7.74 3.90
N ASP A 105 23.09 -7.01 4.75
CA ASP A 105 21.98 -7.56 5.53
C ASP A 105 20.78 -8.00 4.65
N GLU A 106 20.71 -7.57 3.37
CA GLU A 106 19.52 -7.74 2.54
C GLU A 106 19.07 -9.21 2.42
N GLY A 107 20.01 -10.16 2.30
CA GLY A 107 19.69 -11.58 2.21
C GLY A 107 18.93 -12.10 3.44
N ARG A 108 19.38 -11.70 4.64
CA ARG A 108 18.70 -12.02 5.91
C ARG A 108 17.32 -11.36 5.98
N ILE A 109 17.19 -10.12 5.52
CA ILE A 109 15.89 -9.43 5.49
C ILE A 109 14.91 -10.13 4.55
N ARG A 110 15.37 -10.63 3.40
CA ARG A 110 14.52 -11.40 2.48
C ARG A 110 14.00 -12.70 3.12
N GLN A 111 14.85 -13.41 3.87
CA GLN A 111 14.43 -14.59 4.64
C GLN A 111 13.37 -14.25 5.69
N LEU A 112 13.50 -13.12 6.40
CA LEU A 112 12.49 -12.66 7.36
C LEU A 112 11.18 -12.23 6.68
N MET A 113 11.25 -11.71 5.46
CA MET A 113 10.09 -11.28 4.68
C MET A 113 9.31 -12.47 4.11
N GLU A 114 9.98 -13.55 3.74
CA GLU A 114 9.38 -14.70 3.07
C GLU A 114 8.09 -15.23 3.74
N PRO A 115 8.06 -15.60 5.04
CA PRO A 115 6.83 -16.08 5.67
C PRO A 115 5.71 -15.02 5.68
N ILE A 116 6.06 -13.72 5.75
CA ILE A 116 5.10 -12.62 5.68
C ILE A 116 4.49 -12.54 4.27
N LEU A 117 5.31 -12.69 3.22
CA LEU A 117 4.88 -12.67 1.84
C LEU A 117 3.99 -13.87 1.51
N VAL A 118 4.34 -15.07 1.97
CA VAL A 118 3.50 -16.27 1.81
C VAL A 118 2.13 -16.07 2.44
N ARG A 119 2.09 -15.63 3.70
CA ARG A 119 0.82 -15.34 4.39
C ARG A 119 0.01 -14.28 3.64
N ARG A 120 0.64 -13.20 3.17
CA ARG A 120 -0.05 -12.13 2.42
C ARG A 120 -0.61 -12.63 1.11
N LEU A 121 0.14 -13.46 0.36
CA LEU A 121 -0.32 -14.07 -0.89
C LEU A 121 -1.50 -15.02 -0.65
N GLN A 122 -1.46 -15.86 0.40
CA GLN A 122 -2.60 -16.68 0.78
C GLN A 122 -3.83 -15.81 1.06
N LYS A 123 -3.71 -14.79 1.94
CA LYS A 123 -4.82 -13.88 2.25
C LYS A 123 -5.34 -13.14 1.00
N LEU A 124 -4.45 -12.73 0.09
CA LEU A 124 -4.81 -12.10 -1.17
C LEU A 124 -5.69 -13.02 -2.03
N LEU A 125 -5.27 -14.29 -2.20
CA LEU A 125 -6.02 -15.29 -2.96
C LEU A 125 -7.32 -15.68 -2.26
N MET A 126 -7.30 -15.87 -0.93
CA MET A 126 -8.48 -16.22 -0.14
C MET A 126 -9.61 -15.18 -0.20
N MET A 127 -9.29 -13.91 -0.46
CA MET A 127 -10.30 -12.87 -0.69
C MET A 127 -10.94 -12.93 -2.08
N SER A 128 -10.29 -13.57 -3.04
CA SER A 128 -10.80 -13.64 -4.41
C SER A 128 -11.90 -14.69 -4.56
N LEU A 129 -12.83 -14.44 -5.48
CA LEU A 129 -14.03 -15.27 -5.64
C LEU A 129 -13.77 -16.75 -5.85
N ASP A 130 -12.73 -17.04 -6.62
CA ASP A 130 -12.39 -18.39 -7.06
C ASP A 130 -11.06 -18.85 -6.45
N CYS A 131 -10.59 -18.19 -5.38
CA CYS A 131 -9.28 -18.43 -4.74
C CYS A 131 -8.10 -18.41 -5.73
N ARG A 132 -8.24 -17.61 -6.79
CA ARG A 132 -7.25 -17.43 -7.86
C ARG A 132 -7.22 -15.99 -8.33
N ILE A 133 -6.07 -15.56 -8.85
CA ILE A 133 -5.86 -14.21 -9.40
C ILE A 133 -4.96 -14.33 -10.64
N PRO A 134 -5.25 -13.62 -11.75
CA PRO A 134 -4.34 -13.54 -12.88
C PRO A 134 -2.94 -13.10 -12.44
N LEU A 135 -1.91 -13.81 -12.90
CA LEU A 135 -0.54 -13.59 -12.45
C LEU A 135 -0.04 -12.18 -12.80
N GLU A 136 -0.44 -11.66 -13.97
CA GLU A 136 -0.18 -10.28 -14.41
C GLU A 136 -0.70 -9.23 -13.42
N LYS A 137 -1.81 -9.50 -12.73
CA LYS A 137 -2.34 -8.58 -11.71
C LYS A 137 -1.52 -8.62 -10.42
N ILE A 138 -0.96 -9.78 -10.07
CA ILE A 138 -0.03 -9.89 -8.93
C ILE A 138 1.26 -9.16 -9.26
N GLU A 139 1.80 -9.34 -10.47
CA GLU A 139 2.95 -8.58 -10.98
C GLU A 139 2.69 -7.07 -10.95
N LEU A 140 1.49 -6.64 -11.32
CA LEU A 140 1.10 -5.23 -11.29
C LEU A 140 1.28 -4.59 -9.90
N ILE A 141 0.99 -5.33 -8.82
CA ILE A 141 1.13 -4.85 -7.43
C ILE A 141 2.36 -5.41 -6.70
N GLN A 142 3.23 -6.12 -7.42
CA GLN A 142 4.42 -6.79 -6.87
C GLN A 142 5.30 -5.85 -6.03
N PRO A 143 5.62 -4.61 -6.49
CA PRO A 143 6.42 -3.69 -5.70
C PRO A 143 5.74 -3.25 -4.40
N GLU A 144 4.41 -3.10 -4.40
CA GLU A 144 3.66 -2.68 -3.21
C GLU A 144 3.46 -3.82 -2.20
N LEU A 145 3.45 -5.07 -2.65
CA LEU A 145 3.45 -6.25 -1.77
C LEU A 145 4.83 -6.52 -1.16
N GLY A 146 5.91 -6.07 -1.81
CA GLY A 146 7.29 -6.37 -1.44
C GLY A 146 7.76 -7.72 -1.97
N LEU A 147 7.15 -8.19 -3.06
CA LEU A 147 7.53 -9.44 -3.70
C LEU A 147 8.85 -9.28 -4.48
N PRO A 148 9.77 -10.26 -4.40
CA PRO A 148 10.97 -10.30 -5.23
C PRO A 148 10.66 -10.28 -6.73
N GLU A 149 11.59 -9.81 -7.56
CA GLU A 149 11.43 -9.81 -9.03
C GLU A 149 11.22 -11.22 -9.61
N ASN A 150 11.88 -12.21 -9.02
CA ASN A 150 11.75 -13.62 -9.37
C ASN A 150 10.76 -14.37 -8.44
N PHE A 151 9.70 -13.73 -7.95
CA PHE A 151 8.79 -14.39 -6.99
C PHE A 151 8.10 -15.64 -7.55
N LYS A 152 7.97 -15.78 -8.88
CA LYS A 152 7.42 -16.98 -9.51
C LYS A 152 8.31 -18.19 -9.22
N GLU A 153 9.59 -18.11 -9.56
CA GLU A 153 10.52 -19.21 -9.40
C GLU A 153 11.04 -19.31 -7.97
N GLY A 154 11.27 -18.16 -7.32
CA GLY A 154 11.94 -18.06 -6.03
C GLY A 154 11.01 -18.14 -4.81
N LEU A 155 9.70 -17.91 -4.98
CA LEU A 155 8.72 -17.99 -3.89
C LEU A 155 7.63 -19.01 -4.21
N ILE A 156 6.89 -18.86 -5.31
CA ILE A 156 5.70 -19.70 -5.60
C ILE A 156 6.10 -21.18 -5.71
N LEU A 157 7.13 -21.52 -6.49
CA LEU A 157 7.55 -22.93 -6.68
C LEU A 157 8.04 -23.61 -5.39
N ARG A 158 8.42 -22.85 -4.36
CA ARG A 158 8.87 -23.41 -3.07
C ARG A 158 7.72 -23.79 -2.13
N TYR A 159 6.49 -23.40 -2.46
CA TYR A 159 5.29 -23.71 -1.69
C TYR A 159 4.22 -24.39 -2.56
N PRO A 160 4.50 -25.56 -3.16
CA PRO A 160 3.57 -26.25 -4.04
C PRO A 160 2.28 -26.69 -3.33
N ASP A 161 2.34 -26.94 -2.02
CA ASP A 161 1.16 -27.30 -1.21
C ASP A 161 0.21 -26.12 -0.99
N LEU A 162 0.69 -24.88 -1.19
CA LEU A 162 -0.09 -23.66 -0.99
C LEU A 162 -0.50 -23.02 -2.32
N PHE A 163 0.38 -23.07 -3.32
CA PHE A 163 0.21 -22.33 -4.56
C PHE A 163 0.44 -23.19 -5.80
N SER A 164 -0.35 -22.94 -6.83
CA SER A 164 -0.10 -23.46 -8.17
C SER A 164 -0.34 -22.41 -9.24
N VAL A 165 0.38 -22.51 -10.36
CA VAL A 165 0.12 -21.70 -11.55
C VAL A 165 -0.64 -22.56 -12.55
N LYS A 166 -1.84 -22.11 -12.94
CA LYS A 166 -2.70 -22.81 -13.92
C LYS A 166 -3.04 -21.89 -15.09
N TYR A 167 -3.05 -22.44 -16.29
CA TYR A 167 -3.39 -21.71 -17.51
C TYR A 167 -4.86 -21.87 -17.86
N LEU A 168 -5.59 -20.77 -17.99
CA LEU A 168 -7.02 -20.76 -18.28
C LEU A 168 -7.32 -19.66 -19.30
N ASN A 169 -7.93 -20.04 -20.43
CA ASN A 169 -8.36 -19.11 -21.48
C ASN A 169 -7.26 -18.14 -21.97
N GLY A 170 -6.01 -18.61 -22.07
CA GLY A 170 -4.92 -17.75 -22.52
C GLY A 170 -4.15 -17.03 -21.41
N VAL A 171 -4.56 -17.17 -20.15
CA VAL A 171 -4.05 -16.39 -19.02
C VAL A 171 -3.54 -17.30 -17.92
N GLU A 172 -2.37 -16.97 -17.37
CA GLU A 172 -1.82 -17.64 -16.18
C GLU A 172 -2.49 -17.11 -14.91
N TYR A 173 -2.97 -18.03 -14.07
CA TYR A 173 -3.54 -17.74 -12.76
C TYR A 173 -2.70 -18.34 -11.66
N LEU A 174 -2.42 -17.55 -10.62
CA LEU A 174 -2.00 -18.10 -9.33
C LEU A 174 -3.25 -18.59 -8.59
N ASN A 175 -3.24 -19.84 -8.16
CA ASN A 175 -4.33 -20.48 -7.42
C ASN A 175 -3.84 -20.84 -6.01
N LEU A 176 -4.77 -20.77 -5.07
CA LEU A 176 -4.60 -21.31 -3.73
C LEU A 176 -4.99 -22.79 -3.72
N GLU A 177 -4.06 -23.67 -3.36
CA GLU A 177 -4.32 -25.12 -3.30
C GLU A 177 -4.89 -25.53 -1.93
N SER A 178 -4.45 -24.86 -0.86
CA SER A 178 -4.87 -25.18 0.51
C SER A 178 -5.44 -23.96 1.22
N TRP A 179 -6.69 -24.09 1.68
CA TRP A 179 -7.36 -23.06 2.47
C TRP A 179 -7.01 -23.21 3.95
N ASP A 180 -6.33 -22.20 4.50
CA ASP A 180 -6.07 -22.12 5.94
C ASP A 180 -7.10 -21.22 6.64
N SER A 181 -8.02 -21.85 7.37
CA SER A 181 -9.05 -21.13 8.13
C SER A 181 -8.49 -20.21 9.22
N THR A 182 -7.27 -20.45 9.72
CA THR A 182 -6.63 -19.60 10.73
C THR A 182 -6.22 -18.24 10.16
N LEU A 183 -6.02 -18.15 8.84
CA LEU A 183 -5.71 -16.91 8.13
C LEU A 183 -6.97 -16.09 7.77
N ALA A 184 -8.16 -16.64 7.93
CA ALA A 184 -9.43 -15.99 7.61
C ALA A 184 -9.86 -14.94 8.66
N VAL A 185 -8.88 -14.22 9.22
CA VAL A 185 -9.03 -13.13 10.17
C VAL A 185 -8.45 -11.87 9.52
N THR A 186 -9.25 -10.81 9.43
CA THR A 186 -8.84 -9.54 8.84
C THR A 186 -7.84 -8.79 9.73
N TRP A 187 -7.02 -7.94 9.13
CA TRP A 187 -6.12 -7.03 9.86
C TRP A 187 -6.89 -6.16 10.86
N ARG A 188 -8.13 -5.78 10.53
CA ARG A 188 -9.05 -5.10 11.45
C ARG A 188 -9.37 -5.94 12.70
N GLU A 189 -9.70 -7.21 12.51
CA GLU A 189 -10.02 -8.14 13.60
C GLU A 189 -8.80 -8.48 14.45
N GLU A 190 -7.64 -8.67 13.84
CA GLU A 190 -6.36 -8.86 14.53
C GLU A 190 -6.06 -7.67 15.46
N ASN A 191 -6.19 -6.44 14.95
CA ASN A 191 -5.96 -5.23 15.75
C ASN A 191 -7.03 -4.98 16.82
N LEU A 192 -8.27 -5.39 16.59
CA LEU A 192 -9.33 -5.27 17.59
C LEU A 192 -9.04 -6.17 18.81
N LYS A 193 -8.58 -7.41 18.58
CA LYS A 193 -8.18 -8.35 19.65
C LYS A 193 -7.07 -7.77 20.53
N LEU A 194 -6.12 -7.03 19.93
CA LEU A 194 -5.05 -6.36 20.67
C LEU A 194 -5.55 -5.16 21.48
N GLY A 195 -6.54 -4.40 20.97
CA GLY A 195 -7.07 -3.19 21.60
C GLY A 195 -8.14 -3.38 22.68
N LEU A 196 -8.75 -4.58 22.77
CA LEU A 196 -9.75 -4.93 23.79
C LEU A 196 -9.22 -4.91 25.23
N SER A 197 -7.90 -4.84 25.42
CA SER A 197 -7.26 -4.79 26.74
C SER A 197 -7.31 -3.41 27.41
N THR A 198 -7.80 -2.34 26.76
CA THR A 198 -7.55 -0.96 27.25
C THR A 198 -8.71 0.03 27.31
N VAL A 199 -9.96 -0.25 26.89
CA VAL A 199 -11.02 0.80 26.94
C VAL A 199 -12.40 0.26 27.31
N GLY A 200 -12.94 0.79 28.41
CA GLY A 200 -14.31 0.56 28.87
C GLY A 200 -15.36 1.13 27.92
N CYS A 201 -16.49 0.43 27.83
CA CYS A 201 -17.65 0.78 27.00
C CYS A 201 -18.28 2.13 27.42
N SER A 202 -17.85 3.24 26.82
CA SER A 202 -18.60 4.50 26.89
C SER A 202 -19.74 4.48 25.87
N LYS A 203 -20.97 4.65 26.34
CA LYS A 203 -22.20 4.71 25.53
C LYS A 203 -22.40 6.06 24.81
N ALA A 204 -21.48 7.01 24.97
CA ALA A 204 -21.61 8.33 24.36
C ALA A 204 -21.23 8.32 22.87
N LEU A 205 -21.97 9.06 22.04
CA LEU A 205 -21.61 9.31 20.64
C LEU A 205 -20.34 10.16 20.61
N HIS A 206 -19.17 9.54 20.43
CA HIS A 206 -17.93 10.28 20.30
C HIS A 206 -17.96 11.12 19.00
N ARG A 207 -17.53 12.38 19.08
CA ARG A 207 -17.49 13.31 17.93
C ARG A 207 -16.53 12.86 16.82
N ASP A 208 -15.69 11.86 17.10
CA ASP A 208 -14.72 11.28 16.16
C ASP A 208 -15.31 10.17 15.28
N GLY A 209 -16.57 9.78 15.50
CA GLY A 209 -17.26 8.72 14.74
C GLY A 209 -16.80 7.30 15.08
N ASN A 210 -15.93 7.12 16.06
CA ASN A 210 -15.49 5.80 16.50
C ASN A 210 -16.59 5.11 17.32
N PHE A 211 -16.67 3.79 17.17
CA PHE A 211 -17.57 2.94 17.92
C PHE A 211 -16.81 1.70 18.38
N VAL A 212 -16.92 1.37 19.67
CA VAL A 212 -16.32 0.15 20.21
C VAL A 212 -17.30 -0.99 19.95
N GLY A 213 -16.99 -1.82 18.95
CA GLY A 213 -17.81 -2.98 18.63
C GLY A 213 -17.11 -3.94 17.68
N PRO A 214 -17.55 -5.21 17.63
CA PRO A 214 -16.92 -6.26 16.85
C PRO A 214 -17.00 -6.04 15.34
N ASN A 215 -17.81 -5.08 14.88
CA ASN A 215 -18.01 -4.80 13.46
C ASN A 215 -17.45 -3.45 13.02
N ALA A 216 -16.81 -2.72 13.93
CA ALA A 216 -16.47 -1.33 13.72
C ALA A 216 -15.09 -1.15 13.06
N PHE A 217 -14.99 -0.21 12.14
CA PHE A 217 -13.73 0.28 11.61
C PHE A 217 -13.20 1.44 12.45
N LYS A 218 -11.88 1.58 12.55
CA LYS A 218 -11.27 2.78 13.11
C LYS A 218 -11.44 3.94 12.16
N ILE A 219 -12.05 5.02 12.63
CA ILE A 219 -12.29 6.23 11.86
C ILE A 219 -11.34 7.33 12.33
N LYS A 220 -10.69 7.97 11.36
CA LYS A 220 -9.91 9.19 11.55
C LYS A 220 -10.45 10.23 10.58
N PHE A 221 -11.19 11.23 11.03
CA PHE A 221 -11.62 12.33 10.16
C PHE A 221 -10.46 13.27 9.80
N ALA A 222 -10.59 14.01 8.70
CA ALA A 222 -9.62 15.05 8.37
C ALA A 222 -9.71 16.20 9.40
N PRO A 223 -8.62 16.92 9.74
CA PRO A 223 -8.62 17.93 10.80
C PRO A 223 -9.68 19.04 10.62
N VAL A 224 -9.96 19.40 9.36
CA VAL A 224 -10.91 20.46 8.98
C VAL A 224 -12.35 19.93 8.88
N PHE A 225 -12.55 18.60 8.86
CA PHE A 225 -13.88 18.03 8.76
C PHE A 225 -14.59 18.08 10.11
N ARG A 226 -15.74 18.75 10.13
CA ARG A 226 -16.62 18.83 11.29
C ARG A 226 -17.93 18.11 10.96
N PRO A 227 -18.09 16.84 11.37
CA PRO A 227 -19.32 16.10 11.11
C PRO A 227 -20.47 16.72 11.92
N ASN A 228 -21.66 16.80 11.31
CA ASN A 228 -22.88 17.15 12.04
C ASN A 228 -23.45 15.91 12.76
N VAL A 229 -24.40 16.13 13.67
CA VAL A 229 -25.00 15.06 14.49
C VAL A 229 -25.62 13.97 13.61
N HIS A 230 -26.41 14.34 12.62
CA HIS A 230 -27.05 13.40 11.70
C HIS A 230 -26.06 12.50 10.95
N TYR A 231 -24.94 13.07 10.49
CA TYR A 231 -23.86 12.29 9.87
C TYR A 231 -23.25 11.29 10.84
N LEU A 232 -23.01 11.69 12.09
CA LEU A 232 -22.46 10.78 13.11
C LEU A 232 -23.44 9.65 13.46
N GLU A 233 -24.74 9.93 13.51
CA GLU A 233 -25.77 8.91 13.70
C GLU A 233 -25.75 7.86 12.58
N GLU A 234 -25.65 8.30 11.32
CA GLU A 234 -25.54 7.40 10.15
C GLU A 234 -24.24 6.59 10.17
N VAL A 235 -23.11 7.21 10.53
CA VAL A 235 -21.83 6.51 10.72
C VAL A 235 -21.96 5.46 11.83
N HIS A 236 -22.56 5.81 12.97
CA HIS A 236 -22.71 4.91 14.10
C HIS A 236 -23.63 3.72 13.78
N LYS A 237 -24.73 3.97 13.07
CA LYS A 237 -25.62 2.92 12.54
C LYS A 237 -24.84 1.99 11.61
N TRP A 238 -24.03 2.54 10.70
CA TRP A 238 -23.19 1.76 9.79
C TRP A 238 -22.10 0.95 10.52
N GLN A 239 -21.48 1.50 11.57
CA GLN A 239 -20.49 0.79 12.39
C GLN A 239 -21.10 -0.43 13.10
N LYS A 240 -22.33 -0.33 13.58
CA LYS A 240 -23.07 -1.42 14.25
C LYS A 240 -23.47 -2.57 13.35
N MET A 241 -23.71 -2.30 12.05
CA MET A 241 -24.10 -3.34 11.09
C MET A 241 -23.14 -4.53 11.10
N GLU A 242 -23.63 -5.73 10.79
CA GLU A 242 -22.78 -6.92 10.67
C GLU A 242 -21.61 -6.69 9.71
N PHE A 243 -20.43 -7.18 10.08
CA PHE A 243 -19.23 -7.11 9.27
C PHE A 243 -19.13 -8.33 8.35
N PRO A 244 -19.33 -8.18 7.04
CA PRO A 244 -19.19 -9.30 6.12
C PRO A 244 -17.70 -9.49 5.84
N SER A 245 -17.12 -10.56 6.39
CA SER A 245 -15.69 -10.84 6.25
C SER A 245 -15.28 -10.94 4.77
N PRO A 246 -14.14 -10.34 4.37
CA PRO A 246 -13.55 -10.47 3.04
C PRO A 246 -13.33 -11.94 2.62
N TYR A 247 -13.06 -12.82 3.58
CA TYR A 247 -12.79 -14.26 3.37
C TYR A 247 -14.05 -15.11 3.25
N LEU A 248 -15.23 -14.53 3.44
CA LEU A 248 -16.49 -15.22 3.15
C LEU A 248 -16.82 -15.08 1.67
N ASN A 249 -17.37 -16.16 1.09
CA ASN A 249 -17.73 -16.20 -0.31
C ASN A 249 -18.69 -15.05 -0.68
N ALA A 250 -18.22 -14.14 -1.52
CA ALA A 250 -18.94 -12.93 -1.89
C ALA A 250 -20.27 -13.21 -2.60
N ARG A 251 -20.39 -14.37 -3.28
CA ARG A 251 -21.61 -14.78 -4.01
C ARG A 251 -22.84 -14.89 -3.10
N ARG A 252 -22.64 -15.04 -1.78
CA ARG A 252 -23.73 -15.07 -0.79
C ARG A 252 -24.34 -13.69 -0.50
N ILE A 253 -23.67 -12.61 -0.92
CA ILE A 253 -24.07 -11.25 -0.60
C ILE A 253 -24.74 -10.61 -1.81
N LYS A 254 -26.00 -10.21 -1.62
CA LYS A 254 -26.78 -9.55 -2.67
C LYS A 254 -26.15 -8.20 -3.06
N PRO A 255 -25.86 -7.96 -4.35
CA PRO A 255 -25.34 -6.69 -4.84
C PRO A 255 -26.23 -5.50 -4.46
N ALA A 256 -25.65 -4.29 -4.48
CA ALA A 256 -26.33 -3.02 -4.20
C ALA A 256 -26.95 -2.85 -2.79
N THR A 257 -26.81 -3.81 -1.89
CA THR A 257 -27.26 -3.72 -0.50
C THR A 257 -26.30 -2.92 0.40
N PRO A 258 -26.78 -2.38 1.55
CA PRO A 258 -25.89 -1.79 2.56
C PRO A 258 -24.79 -2.75 3.03
N GLN A 259 -25.10 -4.05 3.14
CA GLN A 259 -24.14 -5.09 3.50
C GLN A 259 -23.06 -5.27 2.42
N ALA A 260 -23.42 -5.29 1.14
CA ALA A 260 -22.46 -5.33 0.04
C ALA A 260 -21.51 -4.11 0.05
N ARG A 261 -22.05 -2.92 0.37
CA ARG A 261 -21.23 -1.70 0.50
C ARG A 261 -20.25 -1.80 1.68
N LYS A 262 -20.68 -2.35 2.83
CA LYS A 262 -19.80 -2.58 3.99
C LYS A 262 -18.74 -3.64 3.68
N ARG A 263 -19.08 -4.70 2.95
CA ARG A 263 -18.09 -5.69 2.47
C ARG A 263 -17.05 -5.06 1.55
N ALA A 264 -17.47 -4.23 0.59
CA ALA A 264 -16.53 -3.57 -0.30
C ALA A 264 -15.49 -2.74 0.48
N VAL A 265 -15.92 -2.05 1.53
CA VAL A 265 -15.01 -1.34 2.45
C VAL A 265 -14.08 -2.31 3.19
N ALA A 266 -14.61 -3.43 3.69
CA ALA A 266 -13.82 -4.47 4.36
C ALA A 266 -12.73 -5.07 3.44
N VAL A 267 -13.07 -5.37 2.19
CA VAL A 267 -12.15 -5.91 1.19
C VAL A 267 -11.07 -4.89 0.85
N LEU A 268 -11.44 -3.63 0.59
CA LEU A 268 -10.46 -2.57 0.27
C LEU A 268 -9.53 -2.30 1.45
N HIS A 269 -10.08 -2.32 2.65
CA HIS A 269 -9.33 -2.19 3.90
C HIS A 269 -8.31 -3.32 4.05
N GLU A 270 -8.74 -4.57 3.90
CA GLU A 270 -7.85 -5.73 4.00
C GLU A 270 -6.79 -5.72 2.89
N LEU A 271 -7.18 -5.47 1.63
CA LEU A 271 -6.25 -5.40 0.50
C LEU A 271 -5.16 -4.35 0.70
N LEU A 272 -5.53 -3.14 1.13
CA LEU A 272 -4.54 -2.11 1.46
C LEU A 272 -3.65 -2.56 2.62
N SER A 273 -4.21 -3.22 3.63
CA SER A 273 -3.44 -3.72 4.78
C SER A 273 -2.37 -4.75 4.42
N LEU A 274 -2.54 -5.49 3.31
CA LEU A 274 -1.54 -6.46 2.82
C LEU A 274 -0.35 -5.79 2.11
N THR A 275 -0.48 -4.55 1.65
CA THR A 275 0.62 -3.79 1.05
C THR A 275 1.62 -3.31 2.11
N MET A 276 2.90 -3.20 1.76
CA MET A 276 3.96 -2.79 2.70
C MET A 276 3.68 -1.43 3.34
N GLU A 277 3.33 -0.44 2.52
CA GLU A 277 3.07 0.93 2.96
C GLU A 277 1.58 1.19 3.21
N LYS A 278 0.72 0.16 3.25
CA LYS A 278 -0.72 0.31 3.55
C LYS A 278 -1.42 1.32 2.62
N ARG A 279 -0.96 1.35 1.36
CA ARG A 279 -1.41 2.25 0.29
C ARG A 279 -1.26 1.59 -1.07
N LEU A 280 -2.11 1.97 -2.02
CA LEU A 280 -2.05 1.47 -3.39
C LEU A 280 -2.54 2.52 -4.40
N PRO A 281 -1.92 2.65 -5.59
CA PRO A 281 -2.47 3.47 -6.66
C PRO A 281 -3.89 3.05 -7.03
N SER A 282 -4.77 4.03 -7.30
CA SER A 282 -6.20 3.77 -7.52
C SER A 282 -6.48 2.86 -8.73
N TYR A 283 -5.70 3.01 -9.80
CA TYR A 283 -5.83 2.16 -10.99
C TYR A 283 -5.41 0.70 -10.72
N LYS A 284 -4.45 0.48 -9.81
CA LYS A 284 -4.06 -0.87 -9.40
C LYS A 284 -5.13 -1.52 -8.54
N LEU A 285 -5.84 -0.75 -7.69
CA LEU A 285 -7.03 -1.27 -6.98
C LEU A 285 -8.13 -1.69 -7.96
N ASP A 286 -8.41 -0.84 -8.96
CA ASP A 286 -9.44 -1.08 -9.96
C ASP A 286 -9.17 -2.32 -10.82
N ALA A 287 -7.89 -2.66 -11.04
CA ALA A 287 -7.50 -3.89 -11.74
C ALA A 287 -8.06 -5.17 -11.09
N PHE A 288 -8.35 -5.17 -9.78
CA PHE A 288 -8.91 -6.33 -9.06
C PHE A 288 -10.45 -6.27 -8.93
N HIS A 289 -11.13 -5.43 -9.73
CA HIS A 289 -12.58 -5.25 -9.65
C HIS A 289 -13.34 -6.57 -9.69
N ASN A 290 -12.99 -7.47 -10.62
CA ASN A 290 -13.70 -8.72 -10.84
C ASN A 290 -13.38 -9.77 -9.77
N GLU A 291 -12.11 -9.89 -9.39
CA GLU A 291 -11.62 -10.86 -8.42
C GLU A 291 -12.25 -10.65 -7.04
N TYR A 292 -12.51 -9.40 -6.66
CA TYR A 292 -13.04 -9.06 -5.33
C TYR A 292 -14.48 -8.55 -5.30
N GLN A 293 -15.16 -8.49 -6.46
CA GLN A 293 -16.48 -7.85 -6.63
C GLN A 293 -16.51 -6.42 -6.11
N LEU A 294 -15.53 -5.61 -6.52
CA LEU A 294 -15.50 -4.20 -6.15
C LEU A 294 -16.68 -3.44 -6.78
N PRO A 295 -17.12 -2.31 -6.19
CA PRO A 295 -18.19 -1.51 -6.78
C PRO A 295 -17.72 -0.83 -8.07
N CYS A 296 -18.58 -0.79 -9.10
CA CYS A 296 -18.32 -0.07 -10.36
C CYS A 296 -17.97 1.42 -10.15
N LYS A 297 -18.48 2.03 -9.07
CA LYS A 297 -18.13 3.39 -8.65
C LYS A 297 -17.13 3.35 -7.50
N LEU A 298 -15.97 2.72 -7.70
CA LEU A 298 -14.93 2.51 -6.68
C LEU A 298 -14.47 3.83 -6.04
N LEU A 299 -14.18 4.85 -6.84
CA LEU A 299 -13.77 6.16 -6.33
C LEU A 299 -14.84 6.80 -5.43
N LEU A 300 -16.12 6.67 -5.79
CA LEU A 300 -17.22 7.15 -4.96
C LEU A 300 -17.31 6.37 -3.64
N CYS A 301 -17.05 5.06 -3.65
CA CYS A 301 -16.97 4.25 -2.44
C CYS A 301 -15.87 4.78 -1.51
N LEU A 302 -14.67 5.01 -2.03
CA LEU A 302 -13.53 5.52 -1.26
C LEU A 302 -13.82 6.92 -0.69
N VAL A 303 -14.34 7.85 -1.50
CA VAL A 303 -14.67 9.22 -1.06
C VAL A 303 -15.79 9.24 -0.02
N LYS A 304 -16.80 8.37 -0.13
CA LYS A 304 -17.85 8.24 0.89
C LYS A 304 -17.31 7.74 2.23
N ASN A 305 -16.24 6.95 2.21
CA ASN A 305 -15.60 6.36 3.39
C ASN A 305 -14.28 7.09 3.75
N HIS A 306 -14.26 8.42 3.63
CA HIS A 306 -13.09 9.28 3.85
C HIS A 306 -12.55 9.29 5.31
N GLY A 307 -13.30 8.71 6.24
CA GLY A 307 -12.85 8.44 7.60
C GLY A 307 -11.85 7.28 7.69
N ILE A 308 -11.89 6.36 6.72
CA ILE A 308 -11.06 5.15 6.65
C ILE A 308 -9.99 5.30 5.57
N PHE A 309 -10.38 5.81 4.40
CA PHE A 309 -9.51 5.97 3.25
C PHE A 309 -9.16 7.43 2.99
N TYR A 310 -7.97 7.65 2.42
CA TYR A 310 -7.56 8.95 1.88
C TYR A 310 -7.04 8.80 0.46
N ILE A 311 -7.40 9.72 -0.44
CA ILE A 311 -6.97 9.69 -1.85
C ILE A 311 -6.12 10.92 -2.14
N THR A 312 -4.85 10.74 -2.45
CA THR A 312 -3.99 11.85 -2.86
C THR A 312 -3.74 11.81 -4.35
N ASN A 313 -3.73 12.99 -4.97
CA ASN A 313 -3.29 13.18 -6.35
C ASN A 313 -1.84 13.70 -6.38
N LYS A 314 -1.13 13.71 -5.25
CA LYS A 314 0.30 14.00 -5.23
C LYS A 314 1.08 12.82 -5.82
N GLY A 315 1.81 13.08 -6.90
CA GLY A 315 2.52 12.07 -7.67
C GLY A 315 1.92 11.92 -9.07
N GLU A 316 2.42 10.96 -9.84
CA GLU A 316 1.97 10.75 -11.22
C GLU A 316 0.55 10.17 -11.30
N ARG A 317 0.15 9.38 -10.30
CA ARG A 317 -1.15 8.70 -10.25
C ARG A 317 -1.79 8.84 -8.88
N SER A 318 -3.11 8.92 -8.86
CA SER A 318 -3.89 8.97 -7.62
C SER A 318 -3.59 7.75 -6.75
N THR A 319 -3.33 7.96 -5.47
CA THR A 319 -2.96 6.90 -4.52
C THR A 319 -3.92 6.88 -3.34
N VAL A 320 -4.38 5.68 -2.97
CA VAL A 320 -5.31 5.46 -1.87
C VAL A 320 -4.53 4.95 -0.65
N PHE A 321 -4.78 5.57 0.50
CA PHE A 321 -4.16 5.26 1.78
C PHE A 321 -5.19 4.68 2.75
N LEU A 322 -4.76 3.71 3.56
CA LEU A 322 -5.47 3.30 4.76
C LEU A 322 -5.09 4.22 5.93
N LYS A 323 -5.99 5.12 6.35
CA LYS A 323 -5.65 6.21 7.29
C LYS A 323 -5.23 5.70 8.67
N GLU A 324 -5.83 4.61 9.13
CA GLU A 324 -5.54 4.10 10.46
C GLU A 324 -4.14 3.50 10.62
N ALA A 325 -3.49 3.15 9.51
CA ALA A 325 -2.13 2.64 9.49
C ALA A 325 -1.06 3.72 9.69
N TYR A 326 -1.47 4.99 9.73
CA TYR A 326 -0.56 6.14 9.82
C TYR A 326 -0.81 6.96 11.08
N ASP A 327 0.27 7.46 11.67
CA ASP A 327 0.27 8.51 12.67
C ASP A 327 0.98 9.75 12.13
N GLY A 328 0.21 10.78 11.80
CA GLY A 328 0.67 11.88 10.96
C GLY A 328 1.18 11.36 9.61
N TYR A 329 2.47 11.61 9.33
CA TYR A 329 3.15 11.14 8.12
C TYR A 329 3.92 9.84 8.34
N ASN A 330 3.90 9.27 9.55
CA ASN A 330 4.64 8.06 9.86
C ASN A 330 3.78 6.80 9.70
N LEU A 331 4.35 5.75 9.12
CA LEU A 331 3.70 4.44 9.06
C LEU A 331 3.88 3.72 10.40
N ILE A 332 2.77 3.29 11.01
CA ILE A 332 2.78 2.70 12.37
C ILE A 332 3.48 1.35 12.40
N GLU A 333 3.15 0.46 11.45
CA GLU A 333 3.67 -0.89 11.39
C GLU A 333 4.48 -1.07 10.10
N LYS A 334 5.80 -1.19 10.24
CA LYS A 334 6.75 -1.38 9.14
C LYS A 334 7.19 -2.84 9.07
N CYS A 335 7.15 -3.42 7.86
CA CYS A 335 7.71 -4.75 7.64
C CYS A 335 9.24 -4.73 7.69
N PRO A 336 9.91 -5.88 7.85
CA PRO A 336 11.38 -5.96 7.88
C PRO A 336 12.07 -5.24 6.72
N LEU A 337 11.49 -5.30 5.50
CA LEU A 337 12.04 -4.64 4.33
C LEU A 337 11.98 -3.11 4.43
N LEU A 338 10.89 -2.53 4.94
CA LEU A 338 10.79 -1.08 5.15
C LEU A 338 11.76 -0.61 6.24
N ASN A 339 11.89 -1.36 7.35
CA ASN A 339 12.86 -1.05 8.40
C ASN A 339 14.30 -1.08 7.88
N PHE A 340 14.61 -2.02 7.00
CA PHE A 340 15.90 -2.09 6.31
C PHE A 340 16.14 -0.87 5.42
N GLN A 341 15.13 -0.48 4.62
CA GLN A 341 15.22 0.71 3.77
C GLN A 341 15.42 1.97 4.61
N ASP A 342 14.72 2.12 5.73
CA ASP A 342 14.87 3.24 6.65
C ASP A 342 16.29 3.29 7.24
N ARG A 343 16.86 2.16 7.66
CA ARG A 343 18.26 2.09 8.11
C ARG A 343 19.23 2.57 7.03
N PHE A 344 19.00 2.19 5.78
CA PHE A 344 19.83 2.63 4.65
C PHE A 344 19.66 4.13 4.40
N ILE A 345 18.42 4.63 4.39
CA ILE A 345 18.12 6.06 4.17
C ILE A 345 18.69 6.92 5.30
N ALA A 346 18.68 6.46 6.55
CA ALA A 346 19.22 7.20 7.69
C ALA A 346 20.69 7.63 7.51
N LEU A 347 21.46 6.96 6.63
CA LEU A 347 22.84 7.36 6.28
C LEU A 347 22.95 8.77 5.69
N ILE A 348 21.87 9.36 5.16
CA ILE A 348 21.86 10.75 4.67
C ILE A 348 21.58 11.80 5.77
N GLY A 349 21.48 11.38 7.04
CA GLY A 349 21.24 12.27 8.18
C GLY A 349 19.80 12.79 8.29
N ARG A 350 18.82 12.12 7.67
CA ARG A 350 17.40 12.47 7.80
C ARG A 350 16.68 11.44 8.68
N PRO A 351 15.82 11.88 9.63
CA PRO A 351 14.86 10.98 10.25
C PRO A 351 13.89 10.47 9.18
N CYS A 352 13.68 9.16 9.16
CA CYS A 352 12.80 8.50 8.19
C CYS A 352 11.33 8.66 8.63
N PRO A 353 10.41 9.07 7.75
CA PRO A 353 8.96 9.05 8.02
C PRO A 353 8.44 7.62 8.16
#